data_AF-A0A662WEJ8-F1
#
_entry.id   AF-A0A662WEJ8-F1
#
_cell.length_a   1.000
_cell.length_b   1.000
_cell.length_c   1.000
_cell.angle_alpha   90.00
_cell.angle_beta   90.00
_cell.angle_gamma   90.00
#
_symmetry.space_group_name_H-M   'P 1'
#
loop_
_entity.id
_entity.type
_entity.pdbx_description
1 polymer ?
#
loop_
_entity_poly.entity_id
_entity_poly.type
_entity_poly.pdbx_seq_one_letter_code
_entity_poly.pdbx_strand_id
1 'polypeptide(L)'
;MCVGVARGEVVVSMSADYTFISPELLKDTFTLKFKNSENTTLLTVEIPIRLIVENFTVKDIPSGYLKHDVRIVNGEKVLILKISKPLSPFEEYKVVIEGKVRGLVDSLGNGVYRFTAVEYPEYFNSIGIPVDSIQISVVFPQKLLHAYRVVSVSSNSQIDYSPYNSVQRVEWNFINPKSQVVAFIQFEEILNFMTLNLIGASIIVLAFFGLLYMSYRSEEKYKKMKVLTGTPWGGDIVSKMREMLGKANNEILITSPHIYYTDWLTAELKPAIDRGVRVRIITWPSYERRVFKSVEEVYEDKKQYFTLKRFLEMFPPGTVRLNDNIHAKLVAVDGREVLITTANITQTGLWENYEIGFWAENEELAMQAKEFFETVWNSEDTIELNENTLEPKVAWAEIMDIKSRREAKE
;
A
#
# COMPACT_ATOMS: atom_id res chain seq x y z
N MET A 1 -17.52 29.74 -60.86
CA MET A 1 -16.64 29.44 -62.02
C MET A 1 -15.22 29.56 -61.53
N CYS A 2 -14.49 28.46 -61.46
CA CYS A 2 -13.07 28.46 -61.07
C CYS A 2 -12.20 28.37 -62.32
N VAL A 3 -11.09 29.11 -62.31
CA VAL A 3 -10.10 29.15 -63.39
C VAL A 3 -8.83 28.53 -62.84
N GLY A 4 -8.46 27.36 -63.35
CA GLY A 4 -7.22 26.67 -63.02
C GLY A 4 -6.87 25.71 -64.14
N VAL A 5 -5.64 25.78 -64.64
CA VAL A 5 -5.13 24.92 -65.71
C VAL A 5 -3.85 24.30 -65.18
N ALA A 6 -3.91 23.04 -64.77
CA ALA A 6 -2.74 22.18 -64.69
C ALA A 6 -2.88 21.15 -65.81
N ARG A 7 -1.96 21.20 -66.79
CA ARG A 7 -1.93 20.21 -67.86
C ARG A 7 -1.14 19.00 -67.38
N GLY A 8 -1.81 17.86 -67.15
CA GLY A 8 -1.32 16.46 -67.30
C GLY A 8 -0.01 15.97 -66.65
N GLU A 9 0.88 16.82 -66.16
CA GLU A 9 2.23 16.46 -65.68
C GLU A 9 2.32 16.40 -64.15
N VAL A 10 1.28 16.88 -63.44
CA VAL A 10 1.23 16.92 -61.97
C VAL A 10 0.14 15.99 -61.46
N VAL A 11 0.48 15.09 -60.54
CA VAL A 11 -0.46 14.24 -59.78
C VAL A 11 -0.61 14.77 -58.35
N VAL A 12 -1.75 14.48 -57.71
CA VAL A 12 -1.98 14.80 -56.29
C VAL A 12 -2.22 13.53 -55.47
N SER A 13 -1.60 13.43 -54.31
CA SER A 13 -1.92 12.46 -53.26
C SER A 13 -2.50 13.20 -52.05
N MET A 14 -3.52 12.63 -51.42
CA MET A 14 -4.20 13.21 -50.26
C MET A 14 -4.04 12.30 -49.04
N SER A 15 -3.81 12.87 -47.86
CA SER A 15 -3.87 12.16 -46.58
C SER A 15 -4.71 12.94 -45.59
N ALA A 16 -5.65 12.28 -44.91
CA ALA A 16 -6.47 12.84 -43.84
C ALA A 16 -6.29 12.00 -42.57
N ASP A 17 -5.58 12.55 -41.58
CA ASP A 17 -5.29 11.87 -40.32
C ASP A 17 -6.13 12.46 -39.17
N TYR A 18 -7.10 11.69 -38.70
CA TYR A 18 -8.00 12.08 -37.62
C TYR A 18 -7.56 11.48 -36.29
N THR A 19 -7.21 12.29 -35.30
CA THR A 19 -6.99 11.83 -33.93
C THR A 19 -8.24 12.05 -33.09
N PHE A 20 -8.79 10.96 -32.55
CA PHE A 20 -9.95 10.99 -31.68
C PHE A 20 -9.60 11.67 -30.35
N ILE A 21 -10.32 12.73 -29.98
CA ILE A 21 -10.19 13.39 -28.67
C ILE A 21 -11.43 13.10 -27.84
N SER A 22 -12.61 13.34 -28.42
CA SER A 22 -13.90 13.09 -27.80
C SER A 22 -14.96 12.87 -28.90
N PRO A 23 -16.16 12.38 -28.57
CA PRO A 23 -17.22 12.16 -29.54
C PRO A 23 -17.58 13.41 -30.38
N GLU A 24 -17.39 14.61 -29.84
CA GLU A 24 -17.72 15.86 -30.54
C GLU A 24 -16.51 16.50 -31.25
N LEU A 25 -15.29 15.99 -30.99
CA LEU A 25 -14.06 16.68 -31.35
C LEU A 25 -12.97 15.73 -31.81
N LEU A 26 -12.50 15.96 -33.03
CA LEU A 26 -11.33 15.33 -33.62
C LEU A 26 -10.23 16.38 -33.84
N LYS A 27 -8.98 15.95 -33.82
CA LYS A 27 -7.89 16.71 -34.44
C LYS A 27 -7.72 16.16 -35.86
N ASP A 28 -7.75 17.03 -36.85
CA ASP A 28 -7.56 16.70 -38.26
C ASP A 28 -6.20 17.25 -38.73
N THR A 29 -5.43 16.40 -39.41
CA THR A 29 -4.25 16.78 -40.17
C THR A 29 -4.48 16.34 -41.62
N PHE A 30 -4.81 17.31 -42.47
CA PHE A 30 -5.05 17.11 -43.89
C PHE A 30 -3.83 17.53 -44.71
N THR A 31 -3.31 16.64 -45.54
CA THR A 31 -2.10 16.83 -46.34
C THR A 31 -2.39 16.64 -47.82
N LEU A 32 -2.08 17.65 -48.62
CA LEU A 32 -2.05 17.56 -50.09
C LEU A 32 -0.60 17.49 -50.55
N LYS A 33 -0.29 16.51 -51.38
CA LYS A 33 1.04 16.31 -51.95
C LYS A 33 0.96 16.34 -53.47
N PHE A 34 1.56 17.35 -54.08
CA PHE A 34 1.66 17.49 -55.53
C PHE A 34 3.02 16.97 -55.98
N LYS A 35 3.03 16.10 -56.99
CA LYS A 35 4.24 15.54 -57.57
C LYS A 35 4.22 15.72 -59.07
N ASN A 36 5.34 16.14 -59.62
CA ASN A 36 5.53 16.33 -61.06
C ASN A 36 6.24 15.14 -61.70
N SER A 37 5.90 14.81 -62.96
CA SER A 37 6.44 13.66 -63.67
C SER A 37 7.72 13.96 -64.46
N GLU A 38 7.67 14.80 -65.50
CA GLU A 38 8.75 14.86 -66.50
C GLU A 38 9.28 16.26 -66.85
N ASN A 39 8.43 17.29 -67.02
CA ASN A 39 8.86 18.64 -67.40
C ASN A 39 8.56 19.66 -66.31
N THR A 40 9.29 20.78 -66.27
CA THR A 40 8.98 21.87 -65.34
C THR A 40 7.59 22.44 -65.66
N THR A 41 6.65 22.31 -64.71
CA THR A 41 5.28 22.79 -64.87
C THR A 41 4.91 23.78 -63.78
N LEU A 42 4.25 24.89 -64.15
CA LEU A 42 3.73 25.86 -63.21
C LEU A 42 2.42 25.35 -62.60
N LEU A 43 2.45 24.93 -61.33
CA LEU A 43 1.26 24.59 -60.56
C LEU A 43 0.53 25.87 -60.17
N THR A 44 -0.61 26.13 -60.81
CA THR A 44 -1.56 27.18 -60.42
C THR A 44 -2.91 26.55 -60.13
N VAL A 45 -3.24 26.43 -58.84
CA VAL A 45 -4.51 25.82 -58.41
C VAL A 45 -5.17 26.65 -57.32
N GLU A 46 -6.48 26.81 -57.46
CA GLU A 46 -7.36 27.35 -56.42
C GLU A 46 -8.19 26.18 -55.86
N ILE A 47 -8.02 25.87 -54.57
CA ILE A 47 -8.66 24.72 -53.92
C ILE A 47 -9.62 25.25 -52.84
N PRO A 48 -10.94 25.12 -53.04
CA PRO A 48 -11.92 25.37 -52.00
C PRO A 48 -12.00 24.15 -51.08
N ILE A 49 -11.58 24.32 -49.84
CA ILE A 49 -11.71 23.32 -48.79
C ILE A 49 -12.84 23.77 -47.89
N ARG A 50 -13.91 22.97 -47.79
CA ARG A 50 -14.99 23.23 -46.82
C ARG A 50 -14.37 23.17 -45.43
N LEU A 51 -14.44 24.28 -44.69
CA LEU A 51 -13.90 24.34 -43.35
C LEU A 51 -14.86 23.62 -42.40
N ILE A 52 -14.57 22.35 -42.14
CA ILE A 52 -15.09 21.65 -40.96
C ILE A 52 -14.15 21.89 -39.74
N VAL A 53 -13.05 22.61 -39.97
CA VAL A 53 -11.93 22.78 -39.04
C VAL A 53 -12.01 24.14 -38.31
N GLU A 54 -12.16 24.11 -36.99
CA GLU A 54 -11.99 25.25 -36.08
C GLU A 54 -10.49 25.46 -35.75
N ASN A 55 -10.05 26.72 -35.67
CA ASN A 55 -8.68 27.11 -35.29
C ASN A 55 -7.58 26.39 -36.08
N PHE A 56 -7.65 26.49 -37.41
CA PHE A 56 -6.72 25.79 -38.31
C PHE A 56 -5.39 26.54 -38.50
N THR A 57 -4.36 25.80 -38.85
CA THR A 57 -3.08 26.32 -39.34
C THR A 57 -2.78 25.74 -40.71
N VAL A 58 -2.19 26.54 -41.60
CA VAL A 58 -1.86 26.12 -42.97
C VAL A 58 -0.37 26.35 -43.20
N LYS A 59 0.31 25.33 -43.72
CA LYS A 59 1.75 25.39 -44.02
C LYS A 59 2.03 24.77 -45.38
N ASP A 60 2.96 25.35 -46.12
CA ASP A 60 3.49 24.76 -47.35
C ASP A 60 4.98 24.41 -47.24
N ILE A 61 5.38 23.36 -47.97
CA ILE A 61 6.73 22.82 -47.94
C ILE A 61 7.16 22.47 -49.38
N PRO A 62 8.23 23.10 -49.91
CA PRO A 62 8.93 24.29 -49.39
C PRO A 62 8.01 25.52 -49.27
N SER A 63 8.32 26.43 -48.35
CA SER A 63 7.44 27.56 -48.03
C SER A 63 7.51 28.72 -49.02
N GLY A 64 6.44 29.54 -49.05
CA GLY A 64 6.41 30.82 -49.77
C GLY A 64 5.61 30.82 -51.08
N TYR A 65 4.97 29.71 -51.43
CA TYR A 65 4.21 29.56 -52.67
C TYR A 65 2.70 29.46 -52.44
N LEU A 66 2.27 29.39 -51.19
CA LEU A 66 0.88 29.31 -50.77
C LEU A 66 0.34 30.66 -50.28
N LYS A 67 -0.81 31.06 -50.81
CA LYS A 67 -1.67 32.09 -50.22
C LYS A 67 -3.01 31.44 -49.85
N HIS A 68 -3.64 31.88 -48.78
CA HIS A 68 -4.96 31.39 -48.40
C HIS A 68 -5.88 32.54 -47.98
N ASP A 69 -7.17 32.35 -48.21
CA ASP A 69 -8.24 33.29 -47.86
C ASP A 69 -9.45 32.50 -47.34
N VAL A 70 -10.26 33.08 -46.45
CA VAL A 70 -11.46 32.43 -45.92
C VAL A 70 -12.68 33.19 -46.41
N ARG A 71 -13.55 32.50 -47.15
CA ARG A 71 -14.79 33.09 -47.69
C ARG A 71 -16.01 32.37 -47.17
N ILE A 72 -17.13 33.08 -47.11
CA ILE A 72 -18.43 32.48 -46.82
C ILE A 72 -19.14 32.29 -48.16
N VAL A 73 -19.38 31.03 -48.52
CA VAL A 73 -20.10 30.66 -49.75
C VAL A 73 -21.33 29.88 -49.34
N ASN A 74 -22.53 30.37 -49.69
CA ASN A 74 -23.82 29.73 -49.35
C ASN A 74 -24.01 29.46 -47.84
N GLY A 75 -23.48 30.32 -46.97
CA GLY A 75 -23.57 30.17 -45.51
C GLY A 75 -22.50 29.26 -44.88
N GLU A 76 -21.68 28.59 -45.68
CA GLU A 76 -20.56 27.76 -45.21
C GLU A 76 -19.22 28.51 -45.31
N LYS A 77 -18.35 28.33 -44.31
CA LYS A 77 -16.97 28.83 -44.38
C LYS A 77 -16.15 27.92 -45.29
N VAL A 78 -15.49 28.50 -46.29
CA VAL A 78 -14.64 27.81 -47.25
C VAL A 78 -13.25 28.43 -47.22
N LEU A 79 -12.24 27.60 -46.99
CA LEU A 79 -10.83 27.98 -47.11
C LEU A 79 -10.42 27.87 -48.57
N ILE A 80 -9.99 28.97 -49.17
CA ILE A 80 -9.52 29.02 -50.54
C ILE A 80 -8.00 29.04 -50.51
N LEU A 81 -7.39 27.92 -50.89
CA LEU A 81 -5.95 27.82 -51.07
C LEU A 81 -5.57 28.21 -52.50
N LYS A 82 -4.62 29.13 -52.63
CA LYS A 82 -4.06 29.58 -53.91
C LYS A 82 -2.58 29.21 -53.93
N ILE A 83 -2.25 28.22 -54.74
CA ILE A 83 -0.88 27.74 -54.92
C ILE A 83 -0.37 28.27 -56.25
N SER A 84 0.81 28.87 -56.24
CA SER A 84 1.53 29.30 -57.45
C SER A 84 3.00 28.91 -57.32
N LYS A 85 3.36 27.71 -57.79
CA LYS A 85 4.71 27.16 -57.65
C LYS A 85 5.22 26.57 -58.97
N PRO A 86 6.40 26.95 -59.48
CA PRO A 86 7.06 26.17 -60.51
C PRO A 86 7.56 24.85 -59.91
N LEU A 87 7.11 23.72 -60.44
CA LEU A 87 7.54 22.39 -60.00
C LEU A 87 8.56 21.82 -60.99
N SER A 88 9.76 21.51 -60.50
CA SER A 88 10.77 20.80 -61.28
C SER A 88 10.35 19.33 -61.48
N PRO A 89 10.93 18.61 -62.46
CA PRO A 89 10.68 17.18 -62.63
C PRO A 89 10.97 16.41 -61.34
N PHE A 90 10.06 15.51 -60.94
CA PHE A 90 10.13 14.72 -59.71
C PHE A 90 10.11 15.51 -58.39
N GLU A 91 9.91 16.83 -58.44
CA GLU A 91 9.80 17.64 -57.23
C GLU A 91 8.46 17.40 -56.52
N GLU A 92 8.51 17.39 -55.18
CA GLU A 92 7.33 17.29 -54.33
C GLU A 92 7.00 18.64 -53.67
N TYR A 93 5.73 19.00 -53.68
CA TYR A 93 5.21 20.13 -52.94
C TYR A 93 4.09 19.69 -52.01
N LYS A 94 4.18 20.04 -50.74
CA LYS A 94 3.21 19.63 -49.72
C LYS A 94 2.50 20.84 -49.14
N VAL A 95 1.20 20.71 -48.94
CA VAL A 95 0.38 21.63 -48.16
C VAL A 95 -0.24 20.85 -47.02
N VAL A 96 -0.03 21.30 -45.79
CA VAL A 96 -0.53 20.68 -44.57
C VAL A 96 -1.48 21.65 -43.88
N ILE A 97 -2.66 21.15 -43.53
CA ILE A 97 -3.71 21.86 -42.83
C ILE A 97 -3.97 21.09 -41.54
N GLU A 98 -3.81 21.76 -40.40
CA GLU A 98 -4.07 21.14 -39.10
C GLU A 98 -5.11 21.94 -38.34
N GLY A 99 -6.07 21.27 -37.71
CA GLY A 99 -6.96 21.92 -36.74
C GLY A 99 -7.95 20.96 -36.11
N LYS A 100 -9.04 21.50 -35.55
CA LYS A 100 -10.03 20.72 -34.80
C LYS A 100 -11.33 20.60 -35.58
N VAL A 101 -11.85 19.39 -35.75
CA VAL A 101 -13.06 19.12 -36.53
C VAL A 101 -14.17 18.61 -35.63
N ARG A 102 -15.40 19.08 -35.86
CA ARG A 102 -16.63 18.59 -35.22
C ARG A 102 -17.56 17.98 -36.27
N GLY A 103 -18.46 17.10 -35.84
CA GLY A 103 -19.54 16.58 -36.69
C GLY A 103 -19.14 15.47 -37.67
N LEU A 104 -17.93 14.92 -37.58
CA LEU A 104 -17.55 13.70 -38.30
C LEU A 104 -17.83 12.42 -37.50
N VAL A 105 -18.22 12.56 -36.23
CA VAL A 105 -18.55 11.44 -35.34
C VAL A 105 -19.97 11.61 -34.82
N ASP A 106 -20.82 10.62 -35.09
CA ASP A 106 -22.18 10.52 -34.58
C ASP A 106 -22.24 9.58 -33.38
N SER A 107 -23.01 9.94 -32.34
CA SER A 107 -23.37 9.01 -31.28
C SER A 107 -24.62 8.24 -31.68
N LEU A 108 -24.53 6.91 -31.71
CA LEU A 108 -25.65 6.02 -32.06
C LEU A 108 -26.40 5.49 -30.83
N GLY A 109 -26.03 5.94 -29.63
CA GLY A 109 -26.54 5.44 -28.35
C GLY A 109 -25.73 4.28 -27.79
N ASN A 110 -25.91 3.98 -26.50
CA ASN A 110 -25.25 2.87 -25.78
C ASN A 110 -23.71 2.85 -25.87
N GLY A 111 -23.06 4.01 -25.96
CA GLY A 111 -21.59 4.10 -26.05
C GLY A 111 -21.01 3.70 -27.43
N VAL A 112 -21.88 3.57 -28.44
CA VAL A 112 -21.48 3.30 -29.82
C VAL A 112 -21.39 4.61 -30.60
N TYR A 113 -20.29 4.77 -31.34
CA TYR A 113 -19.98 5.94 -32.13
C TYR A 113 -19.75 5.54 -33.58
N ARG A 114 -20.05 6.45 -34.52
CA ARG A 114 -19.78 6.27 -35.94
C ARG A 114 -18.98 7.45 -36.47
N PHE A 115 -17.77 7.18 -36.94
CA PHE A 115 -16.99 8.12 -37.72
C PHE A 115 -17.27 7.93 -39.21
N THR A 116 -17.48 9.02 -39.95
CA THR A 116 -17.62 9.01 -41.40
C THR A 116 -16.81 10.16 -42.01
N ALA A 117 -15.96 9.85 -42.99
CA ALA A 117 -15.27 10.84 -43.83
C ALA A 117 -15.55 10.56 -45.30
N VAL A 118 -15.77 11.63 -46.07
CA VAL A 118 -16.06 11.55 -47.51
C VAL A 118 -15.14 12.53 -48.23
N GLU A 119 -14.40 12.01 -49.21
CA GLU A 119 -13.50 12.80 -50.05
C GLU A 119 -13.93 12.73 -51.52
N TYR A 120 -13.74 13.84 -52.24
CA TYR A 120 -14.21 14.03 -53.61
C TYR A 120 -13.05 14.23 -54.60
N PRO A 121 -12.28 13.17 -54.95
CA PRO A 121 -11.20 13.27 -55.94
C PRO A 121 -11.65 13.78 -57.31
N GLU A 122 -12.93 13.61 -57.64
CA GLU A 122 -13.54 14.15 -58.87
C GLU A 122 -13.28 15.65 -59.05
N TYR A 123 -13.18 16.43 -57.96
CA TYR A 123 -12.81 17.85 -58.02
C TYR A 123 -11.46 18.06 -58.73
N PHE A 124 -10.41 17.37 -58.29
CA PHE A 124 -9.08 17.46 -58.87
C PHE A 124 -9.05 16.94 -60.31
N ASN A 125 -9.75 15.82 -60.56
CA ASN A 125 -9.88 15.26 -61.91
C ASN A 125 -10.56 16.25 -62.88
N SER A 126 -11.56 17.02 -62.43
CA SER A 126 -12.28 17.99 -63.26
C SER A 126 -11.45 19.21 -63.68
N ILE A 127 -10.42 19.56 -62.90
CA ILE A 127 -9.47 20.65 -63.19
C ILE A 127 -8.17 20.16 -63.85
N GLY A 128 -8.12 18.88 -64.24
CA GLY A 128 -7.00 18.28 -64.97
C GLY A 128 -5.84 17.76 -64.10
N ILE A 129 -6.04 17.61 -62.79
CA ILE A 129 -5.04 17.07 -61.86
C ILE A 129 -5.46 15.65 -61.45
N PRO A 130 -4.85 14.58 -61.99
CA PRO A 130 -5.15 13.21 -61.56
C PRO A 130 -4.80 12.98 -60.08
N VAL A 131 -5.68 12.26 -59.37
CA VAL A 131 -5.45 11.82 -57.98
C VAL A 131 -4.78 10.45 -57.96
N ASP A 132 -3.56 10.38 -57.43
CA ASP A 132 -2.77 9.15 -57.34
C ASP A 132 -3.25 8.25 -56.19
N SER A 133 -3.48 8.85 -55.01
CA SER A 133 -3.94 8.13 -53.84
C SER A 133 -4.68 9.02 -52.83
N ILE A 134 -5.58 8.41 -52.07
CA ILE A 134 -6.20 9.01 -50.89
C ILE A 134 -6.00 8.06 -49.71
N GLN A 135 -5.37 8.55 -48.65
CA GLN A 135 -5.22 7.87 -47.37
C GLN A 135 -6.11 8.56 -46.34
N ILE A 136 -6.90 7.78 -45.61
CA ILE A 136 -7.69 8.27 -44.48
C ILE A 136 -7.31 7.43 -43.27
N SER A 137 -7.02 8.05 -42.13
CA SER A 137 -6.73 7.32 -40.89
C SER A 137 -7.49 7.90 -39.71
N VAL A 138 -7.90 7.04 -38.78
CA VAL A 138 -8.47 7.43 -37.49
C VAL A 138 -7.62 6.79 -36.39
N VAL A 139 -7.03 7.62 -35.54
CA VAL A 139 -6.19 7.22 -34.41
C VAL A 139 -6.97 7.36 -33.11
N PHE A 140 -6.98 6.30 -32.33
CA PHE A 140 -7.67 6.22 -31.05
C PHE A 140 -6.65 6.38 -29.89
N PRO A 141 -6.90 7.26 -28.91
CA PRO A 141 -5.98 7.49 -27.81
C PRO A 141 -5.99 6.33 -26.83
N GLN A 142 -4.84 5.89 -26.34
CA GLN A 142 -4.81 4.82 -25.34
C GLN A 142 -5.40 5.33 -24.00
N LYS A 143 -6.40 4.61 -23.49
CA LYS A 143 -6.98 4.83 -22.16
C LYS A 143 -6.62 3.65 -21.27
N LEU A 144 -6.36 3.91 -19.98
CA LEU A 144 -5.95 2.87 -19.04
C LEU A 144 -7.10 1.86 -18.77
N LEU A 145 -8.30 2.39 -18.49
CA LEU A 145 -9.46 1.61 -18.09
C LEU A 145 -10.45 1.31 -19.22
N HIS A 146 -10.26 1.93 -20.39
CA HIS A 146 -11.18 1.81 -21.52
C HIS A 146 -10.44 1.35 -22.75
N ALA A 147 -11.11 0.53 -23.56
CA ALA A 147 -10.64 0.05 -24.85
C ALA A 147 -11.67 0.42 -25.91
N TYR A 148 -11.20 0.72 -27.12
CA TYR A 148 -12.05 0.89 -28.29
C TYR A 148 -12.16 -0.42 -29.04
N ARG A 149 -13.37 -0.78 -29.47
CA ARG A 149 -13.64 -1.99 -30.24
C ARG A 149 -14.39 -1.64 -31.51
N VAL A 150 -13.94 -2.20 -32.64
CA VAL A 150 -14.63 -2.05 -33.92
C VAL A 150 -15.92 -2.88 -33.89
N VAL A 151 -17.03 -2.24 -34.21
CA VAL A 151 -18.33 -2.87 -34.45
C VAL A 151 -18.51 -3.17 -35.93
N SER A 152 -18.21 -2.20 -36.79
CA SER A 152 -18.25 -2.35 -38.26
C SER A 152 -17.34 -1.34 -38.93
N VAL A 153 -16.88 -1.63 -40.13
CA VAL A 153 -15.94 -0.76 -40.87
C VAL A 153 -16.22 -0.86 -42.37
N SER A 154 -15.95 0.20 -43.15
CA SER A 154 -15.96 0.14 -44.61
C SER A 154 -14.89 -0.80 -45.16
N SER A 155 -15.07 -1.26 -46.40
CA SER A 155 -14.09 -2.05 -47.13
C SER A 155 -12.73 -1.35 -47.26
N ASN A 156 -11.68 -2.13 -47.53
CA ASN A 156 -10.29 -1.67 -47.66
C ASN A 156 -9.74 -1.00 -46.39
N SER A 157 -10.26 -1.38 -45.22
CA SER A 157 -9.77 -0.94 -43.92
C SER A 157 -8.63 -1.84 -43.41
N GLN A 158 -7.57 -1.23 -42.91
CA GLN A 158 -6.57 -1.87 -42.07
C GLN A 158 -6.79 -1.43 -40.62
N ILE A 159 -6.80 -2.38 -39.67
CA ILE A 159 -7.05 -2.10 -38.25
C ILE A 159 -5.84 -2.54 -37.43
N ASP A 160 -5.26 -1.60 -36.71
CA ASP A 160 -4.16 -1.85 -35.79
C ASP A 160 -4.69 -1.90 -34.35
N TYR A 161 -4.34 -2.97 -33.63
CA TYR A 161 -4.69 -3.17 -32.23
C TYR A 161 -3.46 -2.95 -31.33
N SER A 162 -3.70 -2.35 -30.17
CA SER A 162 -2.73 -2.26 -29.08
C SER A 162 -2.56 -3.61 -28.35
N PRO A 163 -1.48 -3.80 -27.57
CA PRO A 163 -1.28 -4.99 -26.75
C PRO A 163 -2.41 -5.26 -25.73
N TYR A 164 -3.22 -4.24 -25.41
CA TYR A 164 -4.33 -4.32 -24.47
C TYR A 164 -5.68 -4.58 -25.15
N ASN A 165 -5.66 -5.11 -26.39
CA ASN A 165 -6.85 -5.44 -27.17
C ASN A 165 -7.79 -4.24 -27.41
N SER A 166 -7.23 -3.03 -27.49
CA SER A 166 -7.92 -1.81 -27.92
C SER A 166 -7.49 -1.45 -29.33
N VAL A 167 -8.42 -1.06 -30.18
CA VAL A 167 -8.13 -0.43 -31.48
C VAL A 167 -7.30 0.82 -31.24
N GLN A 168 -6.22 0.95 -32.00
CA GLN A 168 -5.29 2.08 -31.94
C GLN A 168 -5.36 2.93 -33.20
N ARG A 169 -5.51 2.30 -34.37
CA ARG A 169 -5.62 2.99 -35.65
C ARG A 169 -6.50 2.20 -36.60
N VAL A 170 -7.30 2.91 -37.39
CA VAL A 170 -7.96 2.35 -38.57
C VAL A 170 -7.59 3.20 -39.77
N GLU A 171 -7.21 2.56 -40.86
CA GLU A 171 -6.66 3.21 -42.05
C GLU A 171 -7.35 2.69 -43.31
N TRP A 172 -7.62 3.59 -44.26
CA TRP A 172 -8.14 3.28 -45.58
C TRP A 172 -7.23 3.86 -46.63
N ASN A 173 -6.84 3.02 -47.59
CA ASN A 173 -5.97 3.40 -48.70
C ASN A 173 -6.69 3.19 -50.02
N PHE A 174 -6.93 4.29 -50.74
CA PHE A 174 -7.57 4.30 -52.06
C PHE A 174 -6.53 4.64 -53.12
N ILE A 175 -6.40 3.78 -54.14
CA ILE A 175 -5.43 3.94 -55.24
C ILE A 175 -6.17 4.40 -56.49
N ASN A 176 -5.70 5.49 -57.10
CA ASN A 176 -6.25 6.12 -58.31
C ASN A 176 -7.80 6.31 -58.27
N PRO A 177 -8.36 6.95 -57.23
CA PRO A 177 -9.80 7.10 -57.10
C PRO A 177 -10.35 8.14 -58.09
N LYS A 178 -11.43 7.77 -58.80
CA LYS A 178 -12.00 8.62 -59.87
C LYS A 178 -13.14 9.54 -59.43
N SER A 179 -14.00 9.07 -58.52
CA SER A 179 -15.25 9.75 -58.15
C SER A 179 -15.26 10.19 -56.68
N GLN A 180 -16.05 9.55 -55.81
CA GLN A 180 -16.09 9.81 -54.38
C GLN A 180 -15.53 8.60 -53.61
N VAL A 181 -14.86 8.84 -52.50
CA VAL A 181 -14.43 7.77 -51.57
C VAL A 181 -15.03 8.02 -50.20
N VAL A 182 -15.39 6.93 -49.51
CA VAL A 182 -16.03 6.96 -48.20
C VAL A 182 -15.27 6.05 -47.26
N ALA A 183 -14.84 6.61 -46.13
CA ALA A 183 -14.30 5.86 -45.00
C ALA A 183 -15.30 5.95 -43.85
N PHE A 184 -15.72 4.80 -43.30
CA PHE A 184 -16.53 4.79 -42.09
C PHE A 184 -16.07 3.72 -41.12
N ILE A 185 -16.16 4.04 -39.84
CA ILE A 185 -15.99 3.08 -38.74
C ILE A 185 -17.06 3.30 -37.68
N GLN A 186 -17.69 2.22 -37.27
CA GLN A 186 -18.52 2.18 -36.06
C GLN A 186 -17.72 1.48 -34.98
N PHE A 187 -17.60 2.10 -33.81
CA PHE A 187 -16.81 1.59 -32.69
C PHE A 187 -17.53 1.84 -31.37
N GLU A 188 -17.20 1.04 -30.36
CA GLU A 188 -17.68 1.19 -28.99
C GLU A 188 -16.51 1.45 -28.04
N GLU A 189 -16.73 2.25 -27.00
CA GLU A 189 -15.81 2.40 -25.88
C GLU A 189 -16.26 1.52 -24.72
N ILE A 190 -15.46 0.50 -24.38
CA ILE A 190 -15.78 -0.50 -23.35
C ILE A 190 -14.72 -0.50 -22.25
N LEU A 191 -15.08 -1.03 -21.07
CA LEU A 191 -14.10 -1.27 -20.01
C LEU A 191 -13.05 -2.29 -20.46
N ASN A 192 -11.78 -2.02 -20.14
CA ASN A 192 -10.69 -2.91 -20.45
C ASN A 192 -10.61 -4.04 -19.39
N PHE A 193 -11.24 -5.17 -19.70
CA PHE A 193 -11.24 -6.36 -18.84
C PHE A 193 -9.82 -6.89 -18.54
N MET A 194 -8.87 -6.73 -19.45
CA MET A 194 -7.49 -7.14 -19.21
C MET A 194 -6.85 -6.28 -18.11
N THR A 195 -7.03 -4.96 -18.17
CA THR A 195 -6.56 -4.05 -17.12
C THR A 195 -7.23 -4.37 -15.78
N LEU A 196 -8.54 -4.59 -15.77
CA LEU A 196 -9.27 -4.94 -14.54
C LEU A 196 -8.77 -6.25 -13.93
N ASN A 197 -8.51 -7.27 -14.75
CA ASN A 197 -7.97 -8.54 -14.28
C ASN A 197 -6.56 -8.39 -13.69
N LEU A 198 -5.70 -7.57 -14.31
CA LEU A 198 -4.36 -7.27 -13.77
C LEU A 198 -4.44 -6.55 -12.42
N ILE A 199 -5.33 -5.57 -12.28
CA ILE A 199 -5.57 -4.89 -11.00
C ILE A 199 -6.06 -5.90 -9.95
N GLY A 200 -7.06 -6.73 -10.29
CA GLY A 200 -7.58 -7.75 -9.39
C GLY A 200 -6.51 -8.73 -8.92
N ALA A 201 -5.70 -9.25 -9.85
CA ALA A 201 -4.58 -10.14 -9.53
C ALA A 201 -3.54 -9.47 -8.62
N SER A 202 -3.23 -8.20 -8.85
CA SER A 202 -2.27 -7.43 -8.04
C SER A 202 -2.75 -7.29 -6.59
N ILE A 203 -4.05 -7.01 -6.39
CA ILE A 203 -4.65 -6.90 -5.05
C ILE A 203 -4.58 -8.24 -4.30
N ILE A 204 -4.86 -9.35 -4.99
CA ILE A 204 -4.79 -10.70 -4.40
C ILE A 204 -3.37 -11.02 -3.93
N VAL A 205 -2.36 -10.71 -4.75
CA VAL A 205 -0.95 -10.92 -4.39
C VAL A 205 -0.56 -10.11 -3.15
N LEU A 206 -0.96 -8.83 -3.10
CA LEU A 206 -0.71 -7.98 -1.94
C LEU A 206 -1.37 -8.52 -0.67
N ALA A 207 -2.62 -8.98 -0.76
CA ALA A 207 -3.32 -9.59 0.36
C ALA A 207 -2.63 -10.87 0.86
N PHE A 208 -2.15 -11.72 -0.05
CA PHE A 208 -1.41 -12.93 0.30
C PHE A 208 -0.12 -12.62 1.08
N PHE A 209 0.69 -11.67 0.61
CA PHE A 209 1.91 -11.26 1.32
C PHE A 209 1.61 -10.61 2.67
N GLY A 210 0.53 -9.84 2.77
CA GLY A 210 0.06 -9.28 4.04
C GLY A 210 -0.28 -10.37 5.07
N LEU A 211 -1.03 -11.40 4.65
CA LEU A 211 -1.36 -12.54 5.51
C LEU A 211 -0.11 -13.33 5.92
N LEU A 212 0.81 -13.57 4.99
CA LEU A 212 2.06 -14.27 5.27
C LEU A 212 2.90 -13.54 6.33
N TYR A 213 3.00 -12.22 6.21
CA TYR A 213 3.72 -11.38 7.18
C TYR A 213 3.08 -11.44 8.58
N MET A 214 1.74 -11.36 8.65
CA MET A 214 1.02 -11.48 9.92
C MET A 214 1.20 -12.86 10.57
N SER A 215 1.19 -13.93 9.75
CA SER A 215 1.45 -15.29 10.22
C SER A 215 2.86 -15.42 10.79
N TYR A 216 3.87 -14.95 10.06
CA TYR A 216 5.27 -14.97 10.50
C TYR A 216 5.46 -14.23 11.83
N ARG A 217 4.91 -13.01 11.94
CA ARG A 217 4.97 -12.22 13.18
C ARG A 217 4.31 -12.94 14.36
N SER A 218 3.20 -13.63 14.11
CA SER A 218 2.50 -14.39 15.15
C SER A 218 3.32 -15.60 15.60
N GLU A 219 3.91 -16.34 14.66
CA GLU A 219 4.77 -17.49 14.97
C GLU A 219 5.99 -17.10 15.81
N GLU A 220 6.65 -15.98 15.49
CA GLU A 220 7.74 -15.43 16.31
C GLU A 220 7.29 -15.10 17.73
N LYS A 221 6.08 -14.54 17.92
CA LYS A 221 5.50 -14.28 19.25
C LYS A 221 5.28 -15.58 20.03
N TYR A 222 4.79 -16.65 19.38
CA TYR A 222 4.53 -17.94 20.04
C TYR A 222 5.80 -18.72 20.38
N LYS A 223 6.86 -18.65 19.56
CA LYS A 223 8.16 -19.29 19.85
C LYS A 223 8.82 -18.77 21.12
N LYS A 224 8.48 -17.55 21.52
CA LYS A 224 8.94 -16.89 22.75
C LYS A 224 8.10 -17.22 23.99
N MET A 225 7.24 -18.23 23.92
CA MET A 225 6.45 -18.74 25.03
C MET A 225 6.82 -20.21 25.29
N LYS A 226 7.01 -20.59 26.55
CA LYS A 226 7.39 -21.96 26.91
C LYS A 226 6.75 -22.37 28.22
N VAL A 227 6.24 -23.61 28.25
CA VAL A 227 5.94 -24.32 29.50
C VAL A 227 7.24 -24.87 30.05
N LEU A 228 7.59 -24.49 31.27
CA LEU A 228 8.74 -24.97 32.02
C LEU A 228 8.28 -26.06 32.98
N THR A 229 8.95 -27.20 32.95
CA THR A 229 8.68 -28.31 33.86
C THR A 229 9.69 -28.28 35.00
N GLY A 230 9.23 -28.01 36.22
CA GLY A 230 10.01 -28.25 37.42
C GLY A 230 9.90 -29.73 37.78
N THR A 231 10.85 -30.56 37.36
CA THR A 231 11.00 -31.90 37.91
C THR A 231 11.95 -31.86 39.10
N PRO A 232 11.83 -32.82 40.04
CA PRO A 232 12.84 -32.99 41.07
C PRO A 232 14.24 -33.03 40.44
N TRP A 233 15.14 -32.19 40.94
CA TRP A 233 16.53 -32.04 40.53
C TRP A 233 16.75 -31.50 39.10
N GLY A 234 15.70 -31.04 38.41
CA GLY A 234 15.75 -30.57 37.02
C GLY A 234 16.18 -29.11 36.86
N GLY A 235 15.66 -28.21 37.71
CA GLY A 235 16.15 -26.83 37.78
C GLY A 235 15.74 -25.87 36.65
N ASP A 236 14.84 -26.26 35.75
CA ASP A 236 14.46 -25.43 34.60
C ASP A 236 13.86 -24.07 35.01
N ILE A 237 12.98 -24.07 36.01
CA ILE A 237 12.31 -22.86 36.50
C ILE A 237 13.32 -21.90 37.12
N VAL A 238 14.22 -22.39 37.99
CA VAL A 238 15.25 -21.55 38.62
C VAL A 238 16.28 -21.05 37.59
N SER A 239 16.66 -21.89 36.63
CA SER A 239 17.59 -21.49 35.56
C SER A 239 17.00 -20.37 34.72
N LYS A 240 15.72 -20.48 34.35
CA LYS A 240 15.05 -19.43 33.60
C LYS A 240 14.85 -18.16 34.44
N MET A 241 14.52 -18.29 35.72
CA MET A 241 14.43 -17.16 36.62
C MET A 241 15.77 -16.41 36.72
N ARG A 242 16.90 -17.11 36.90
CA ARG A 242 18.24 -16.48 36.89
C ARG A 242 18.54 -15.76 35.58
N GLU A 243 18.21 -16.38 34.44
CA GLU A 243 18.37 -15.75 33.12
C GLU A 243 17.59 -14.43 33.01
N MET A 244 16.32 -14.43 33.45
CA MET A 244 15.47 -13.23 33.46
C MET A 244 16.05 -12.13 34.33
N LEU A 245 16.45 -12.46 35.57
CA LEU A 245 17.01 -11.48 36.53
C LEU A 245 18.34 -10.91 36.04
N GLY A 246 19.20 -11.74 35.46
CA GLY A 246 20.50 -11.33 34.93
C GLY A 246 20.40 -10.36 33.75
N LYS A 247 19.33 -10.46 32.95
CA LYS A 247 19.08 -9.61 31.77
C LYS A 247 18.30 -8.33 32.08
N ALA A 248 17.86 -8.11 33.32
CA ALA A 248 17.06 -6.97 33.71
C ALA A 248 17.83 -5.64 33.62
N ASN A 249 17.15 -4.60 33.12
CA ASN A 249 17.72 -3.27 32.88
C ASN A 249 17.00 -2.15 33.64
N ASN A 250 15.70 -2.27 33.86
CA ASN A 250 14.85 -1.21 34.40
C ASN A 250 14.18 -1.62 35.71
N GLU A 251 13.55 -2.80 35.74
CA GLU A 251 12.81 -3.26 36.91
C GLU A 251 12.69 -4.78 37.01
N ILE A 252 12.63 -5.26 38.24
CA ILE A 252 12.36 -6.65 38.60
C ILE A 252 11.23 -6.64 39.64
N LEU A 253 10.15 -7.35 39.34
CA LEU A 253 8.99 -7.48 40.21
C LEU A 253 8.84 -8.95 40.58
N ILE A 254 8.84 -9.26 41.88
CA ILE A 254 8.77 -10.63 42.38
C ILE A 254 7.63 -10.74 43.38
N THR A 255 6.76 -11.72 43.19
CA THR A 255 5.83 -12.16 44.22
C THR A 255 6.04 -13.65 44.49
N SER A 256 6.11 -14.02 45.76
CA SER A 256 6.00 -15.40 46.20
C SER A 256 5.66 -15.41 47.69
N PRO A 257 4.67 -16.21 48.14
CA PRO A 257 4.30 -16.28 49.56
C PRO A 257 5.48 -16.69 50.42
N HIS A 258 6.21 -17.72 49.97
CA HIS A 258 7.37 -18.23 50.66
C HIS A 258 8.63 -17.94 49.85
N ILE A 259 9.62 -17.32 50.49
CA ILE A 259 10.91 -16.98 49.93
C ILE A 259 11.99 -17.31 50.96
N TYR A 260 12.66 -18.45 50.79
CA TYR A 260 13.77 -18.84 51.67
C TYR A 260 14.72 -19.86 51.04
N TYR A 261 15.93 -19.98 51.59
CA TYR A 261 17.05 -20.70 50.98
C TYR A 261 17.43 -20.14 49.60
N THR A 262 17.40 -18.82 49.48
CA THR A 262 17.57 -18.11 48.22
C THR A 262 18.87 -17.31 48.18
N ASP A 263 19.99 -17.90 48.61
CA ASP A 263 21.31 -17.26 48.48
C ASP A 263 21.58 -16.85 47.03
N TRP A 264 21.21 -17.73 46.10
CA TRP A 264 21.28 -17.46 44.67
C TRP A 264 20.45 -16.24 44.27
N LEU A 265 19.25 -16.03 44.86
CA LEU A 265 18.40 -14.89 44.53
C LEU A 265 19.07 -13.59 44.96
N THR A 266 19.64 -13.54 46.17
CA THR A 266 20.40 -12.36 46.61
C THR A 266 21.63 -12.10 45.72
N ALA A 267 22.28 -13.17 45.24
CA ALA A 267 23.42 -13.08 44.34
C ALA A 267 23.06 -12.54 42.95
N GLU A 268 21.84 -12.78 42.46
CA GLU A 268 21.35 -12.20 41.19
C GLU A 268 20.80 -10.78 41.38
N LEU A 269 20.07 -10.53 42.46
CA LEU A 269 19.40 -9.24 42.69
C LEU A 269 20.36 -8.13 43.10
N LYS A 270 21.37 -8.43 43.94
CA LYS A 270 22.30 -7.40 44.42
C LYS A 270 23.05 -6.71 43.27
N PRO A 271 23.65 -7.43 42.30
CA PRO A 271 24.24 -6.80 41.12
C PRO A 271 23.23 -6.01 40.28
N ALA A 272 21.97 -6.44 40.19
CA ALA A 272 20.95 -5.70 39.45
C ALA A 272 20.63 -4.36 40.12
N ILE A 273 20.45 -4.37 41.45
CA ILE A 273 20.26 -3.16 42.26
C ILE A 273 21.45 -2.21 42.11
N ASP A 274 22.68 -2.74 42.16
CA ASP A 274 23.90 -1.94 42.01
C ASP A 274 24.02 -1.28 40.62
N ARG A 275 23.41 -1.89 39.58
CA ARG A 275 23.26 -1.29 38.24
C ARG A 275 22.14 -0.25 38.13
N GLY A 276 21.37 -0.04 39.20
CA GLY A 276 20.22 0.88 39.22
C GLY A 276 18.89 0.26 38.79
N VAL A 277 18.81 -1.07 38.66
CA VAL A 277 17.55 -1.76 38.37
C VAL A 277 16.64 -1.67 39.59
N ARG A 278 15.38 -1.25 39.40
CA ARG A 278 14.40 -1.17 40.49
C ARG A 278 13.87 -2.55 40.83
N VAL A 279 14.30 -3.10 41.95
CA VAL A 279 13.80 -4.38 42.46
C VAL A 279 12.65 -4.14 43.45
N ARG A 280 11.56 -4.88 43.31
CA ARG A 280 10.43 -4.87 44.25
C ARG A 280 9.94 -6.29 44.51
N ILE A 281 9.76 -6.63 45.79
CA ILE A 281 9.38 -7.98 46.23
C ILE A 281 8.15 -7.91 47.13
N ILE A 282 7.12 -8.69 46.83
CA ILE A 282 5.97 -8.93 47.71
C ILE A 282 6.04 -10.37 48.21
N THR A 283 5.96 -10.57 49.52
CA THR A 283 6.01 -11.89 50.13
C THR A 283 5.15 -11.97 51.39
N TRP A 284 4.98 -13.14 51.98
CA TRP A 284 4.27 -13.25 53.25
C TRP A 284 5.09 -12.70 54.42
N PRO A 285 4.42 -12.09 55.41
CA PRO A 285 5.00 -12.02 56.74
C PRO A 285 5.22 -13.46 57.23
N SER A 286 6.32 -13.70 57.95
CA SER A 286 6.61 -15.00 58.57
C SER A 286 5.40 -15.58 59.33
N TYR A 287 5.36 -16.88 59.57
CA TYR A 287 4.28 -17.55 60.31
C TYR A 287 4.22 -17.14 61.78
N GLU A 288 3.26 -16.29 62.15
CA GLU A 288 2.77 -16.26 63.54
C GLU A 288 1.27 -15.94 63.60
N ARG A 289 0.49 -16.64 62.77
CA ARG A 289 -0.98 -16.53 62.80
C ARG A 289 -1.62 -17.45 63.86
N ARG A 290 -0.94 -18.52 64.31
CA ARG A 290 -1.43 -19.55 65.26
C ARG A 290 -0.27 -20.25 66.00
N VAL A 291 -0.60 -20.99 67.08
CA VAL A 291 0.31 -22.01 67.66
C VAL A 291 0.74 -22.95 66.55
N PHE A 292 2.06 -23.07 66.32
CA PHE A 292 2.64 -23.98 65.33
C PHE A 292 2.04 -25.39 65.50
N LYS A 293 1.53 -25.96 64.41
CA LYS A 293 0.93 -27.30 64.43
C LYS A 293 1.97 -28.41 64.35
N SER A 294 3.16 -28.09 63.83
CA SER A 294 4.26 -29.03 63.68
C SER A 294 5.62 -28.35 63.82
N VAL A 295 6.66 -29.17 63.96
CA VAL A 295 8.04 -28.69 64.06
C VAL A 295 8.52 -28.12 62.71
N GLU A 296 8.00 -28.66 61.60
CA GLU A 296 8.29 -28.20 60.24
C GLU A 296 7.83 -26.75 60.02
N GLU A 297 6.63 -26.38 60.49
CA GLU A 297 6.15 -24.99 60.41
C GLU A 297 7.08 -24.01 61.15
N VAL A 298 7.62 -24.40 62.31
CA VAL A 298 8.60 -23.60 63.06
C VAL A 298 9.90 -23.43 62.27
N TYR A 299 10.34 -24.47 61.57
CA TYR A 299 11.55 -24.40 60.75
C TYR A 299 11.35 -23.53 59.51
N GLU A 300 10.20 -23.62 58.84
CA GLU A 300 9.87 -22.76 57.70
C GLU A 300 9.80 -21.29 58.08
N ASP A 301 9.17 -21.00 59.22
CA ASP A 301 9.10 -19.66 59.78
C ASP A 301 10.49 -19.05 60.01
N LYS A 302 11.38 -19.79 60.68
CA LYS A 302 12.77 -19.35 60.88
C LYS A 302 13.49 -19.09 59.57
N LYS A 303 13.28 -19.91 58.54
CA LYS A 303 13.92 -19.75 57.22
C LYS A 303 13.44 -18.47 56.52
N GLN A 304 12.12 -18.19 56.56
CA GLN A 304 11.55 -16.96 56.03
C GLN A 304 12.11 -15.74 56.78
N TYR A 305 12.10 -15.76 58.12
CA TYR A 305 12.65 -14.69 58.96
C TYR A 305 14.11 -14.35 58.61
N PHE A 306 14.99 -15.36 58.51
CA PHE A 306 16.39 -15.12 58.14
C PHE A 306 16.54 -14.52 56.73
N THR A 307 15.66 -14.90 55.80
CA THR A 307 15.67 -14.37 54.44
C THR A 307 15.21 -12.91 54.40
N LEU A 308 14.14 -12.57 55.13
CA LEU A 308 13.66 -11.20 55.26
C LEU A 308 14.69 -10.30 55.93
N LYS A 309 15.33 -10.78 57.01
CA LYS A 309 16.44 -10.08 57.67
C LYS A 309 17.57 -9.78 56.68
N ARG A 310 17.96 -10.77 55.87
CA ARG A 310 18.99 -10.60 54.85
C ARG A 310 18.58 -9.60 53.77
N PHE A 311 17.31 -9.56 53.35
CA PHE A 311 16.83 -8.54 52.42
C PHE A 311 16.92 -7.13 53.01
N LEU A 312 16.56 -6.94 54.28
CA LEU A 312 16.72 -5.65 54.96
C LEU A 312 18.18 -5.21 55.05
N GLU A 313 19.10 -6.15 55.27
CA GLU A 313 20.54 -5.85 55.37
C GLU A 313 21.18 -5.57 53.99
N MET A 314 20.69 -6.20 52.92
CA MET A 314 21.31 -6.15 51.59
C MET A 314 20.68 -5.16 50.62
N PHE A 315 19.39 -4.85 50.76
CA PHE A 315 18.63 -4.08 49.78
C PHE A 315 18.21 -2.71 50.35
N PRO A 316 18.01 -1.70 49.49
CA PRO A 316 17.50 -0.40 49.93
C PRO A 316 16.14 -0.52 50.65
N PRO A 317 15.82 0.36 51.62
CA PRO A 317 14.49 0.46 52.20
C PRO A 317 13.40 0.62 51.13
N GLY A 318 12.21 0.06 51.37
CA GLY A 318 11.12 0.04 50.41
C GLY A 318 11.20 -1.02 49.31
N THR A 319 12.28 -1.83 49.25
CA THR A 319 12.42 -2.92 48.25
C THR A 319 11.44 -4.07 48.48
N VAL A 320 11.08 -4.33 49.74
CA VAL A 320 10.25 -5.49 50.11
C VAL A 320 9.00 -5.04 50.85
N ARG A 321 7.86 -5.63 50.47
CA ARG A 321 6.59 -5.46 51.15
C ARG A 321 5.98 -6.81 51.55
N LEU A 322 5.22 -6.80 52.63
CA LEU A 322 4.57 -7.95 53.21
C LEU A 322 3.06 -7.87 52.97
N ASN A 323 2.47 -8.96 52.50
CA ASN A 323 1.03 -9.10 52.32
C ASN A 323 0.64 -10.53 52.72
N ASP A 324 -0.42 -10.73 53.50
CA ASP A 324 -0.80 -12.06 53.98
C ASP A 324 -1.79 -12.81 53.07
N ASN A 325 -2.33 -12.13 52.06
CA ASN A 325 -3.28 -12.68 51.09
C ASN A 325 -2.60 -13.06 49.76
N ILE A 326 -1.35 -12.67 49.53
CA ILE A 326 -0.65 -12.96 48.28
C ILE A 326 -0.33 -14.46 48.18
N HIS A 327 -0.90 -15.16 47.19
CA HIS A 327 -0.56 -16.57 46.92
C HIS A 327 0.11 -16.79 45.55
N ALA A 328 0.21 -15.73 44.76
CA ALA A 328 0.80 -15.76 43.43
C ALA A 328 2.32 -15.92 43.49
N LYS A 329 2.87 -16.76 42.60
CA LYS A 329 4.32 -16.86 42.36
C LYS A 329 4.62 -16.38 40.95
N LEU A 330 5.22 -15.21 40.87
CA LEU A 330 5.40 -14.49 39.62
C LEU A 330 6.68 -13.67 39.66
N VAL A 331 7.37 -13.66 38.52
CA VAL A 331 8.52 -12.79 38.25
C VAL A 331 8.24 -12.06 36.95
N ALA A 332 8.27 -10.73 36.99
CA ALA A 332 8.17 -9.89 35.79
C ALA A 332 9.41 -8.98 35.71
N VAL A 333 9.96 -8.85 34.50
CA VAL A 333 11.17 -8.08 34.24
C VAL A 333 10.91 -7.08 33.12
N ASP A 334 11.29 -5.82 33.36
CA ASP A 334 11.29 -4.71 32.39
C ASP A 334 9.98 -4.48 31.62
N GLY A 335 8.83 -4.98 32.11
CA GLY A 335 7.57 -4.97 31.36
C GLY A 335 7.60 -5.78 30.06
N ARG A 336 8.58 -6.67 29.87
CA ARG A 336 8.82 -7.40 28.62
C ARG A 336 8.73 -8.93 28.75
N GLU A 337 9.06 -9.46 29.92
CA GLU A 337 9.19 -10.90 30.15
C GLU A 337 8.55 -11.27 31.49
N VAL A 338 7.83 -12.39 31.51
CA VAL A 338 7.11 -12.86 32.69
C VAL A 338 7.28 -14.36 32.87
N LEU A 339 7.36 -14.78 34.13
CA LEU A 339 7.30 -16.15 34.59
C LEU A 339 6.22 -16.26 35.65
N ILE A 340 5.22 -17.11 35.40
CA ILE A 340 4.17 -17.48 36.37
C ILE A 340 4.39 -18.95 36.69
N THR A 341 4.40 -19.32 37.97
CA THR A 341 4.73 -20.69 38.36
C THR A 341 3.90 -21.15 39.56
N THR A 342 3.77 -22.46 39.72
CA THR A 342 3.25 -23.09 40.93
C THR A 342 4.31 -23.15 42.04
N ALA A 343 5.59 -23.06 41.69
CA ALA A 343 6.72 -23.12 42.61
C ALA A 343 6.80 -21.86 43.50
N ASN A 344 6.81 -22.04 44.82
CA ASN A 344 7.35 -21.02 45.72
C ASN A 344 8.85 -20.85 45.49
N ILE A 345 9.39 -19.65 45.76
CA ILE A 345 10.83 -19.38 45.65
C ILE A 345 11.55 -19.95 46.89
N THR A 346 11.59 -21.26 46.94
CA THR A 346 12.16 -22.06 48.02
C THR A 346 13.00 -23.19 47.42
N GLN A 347 13.92 -23.77 48.18
CA GLN A 347 14.68 -24.94 47.72
C GLN A 347 13.74 -26.07 47.26
N THR A 348 12.73 -26.39 48.08
CA THR A 348 11.78 -27.45 47.78
C THR A 348 10.93 -27.13 46.54
N GLY A 349 10.38 -25.92 46.44
CA GLY A 349 9.58 -25.50 45.28
C GLY A 349 10.39 -25.45 43.98
N LEU A 350 11.63 -24.94 43.99
CA LEU A 350 12.41 -24.76 42.77
C LEU A 350 13.21 -26.00 42.35
N TRP A 351 13.39 -26.99 43.25
CA TRP A 351 14.32 -28.09 43.03
C TRP A 351 13.79 -29.48 43.42
N GLU A 352 12.86 -29.62 44.36
CA GLU A 352 12.47 -30.94 44.88
C GLU A 352 11.08 -31.37 44.44
N ASN A 353 10.18 -30.41 44.25
CA ASN A 353 8.79 -30.65 43.87
C ASN A 353 8.60 -30.82 42.36
N TYR A 354 7.51 -31.49 41.99
CA TYR A 354 6.94 -31.37 40.66
C TYR A 354 6.16 -30.05 40.56
N GLU A 355 6.66 -29.12 39.76
CA GLU A 355 6.08 -27.80 39.56
C GLU A 355 5.96 -27.50 38.07
N ILE A 356 5.13 -26.54 37.73
CA ILE A 356 4.97 -26.06 36.36
C ILE A 356 5.09 -24.55 36.32
N GLY A 357 5.84 -24.06 35.35
CA GLY A 357 5.98 -22.65 35.03
C GLY A 357 5.49 -22.35 33.64
N PHE A 358 4.93 -21.17 33.44
CA PHE A 358 4.70 -20.58 32.13
C PHE A 358 5.59 -19.35 32.01
N TRP A 359 6.48 -19.39 31.02
CA TRP A 359 7.36 -18.30 30.68
C TRP A 359 6.96 -17.69 29.33
N ALA A 360 7.00 -16.37 29.25
CA ALA A 360 6.82 -15.64 28.00
C ALA A 360 7.67 -14.37 27.95
N GLU A 361 8.43 -14.20 26.87
CA GLU A 361 8.95 -12.89 26.45
C GLU A 361 7.86 -12.21 25.59
N ASN A 362 6.93 -11.56 26.28
CA ASN A 362 5.76 -10.91 25.71
C ASN A 362 5.38 -9.69 26.56
N GLU A 363 5.52 -8.50 25.98
CA GLU A 363 5.23 -7.22 26.63
C GLU A 363 3.79 -7.11 27.15
N GLU A 364 2.82 -7.61 26.40
CA GLU A 364 1.40 -7.55 26.77
C GLU A 364 1.12 -8.35 28.06
N LEU A 365 1.65 -9.58 28.13
CA LEU A 365 1.51 -10.43 29.32
C LEU A 365 2.33 -9.90 30.50
N ALA A 366 3.53 -9.39 30.24
CA ALA A 366 4.38 -8.81 31.27
C ALA A 366 3.78 -7.52 31.86
N MET A 367 3.10 -6.70 31.04
CA MET A 367 2.37 -5.53 31.51
C MET A 367 1.15 -5.90 32.36
N GLN A 368 0.36 -6.90 31.95
CA GLN A 368 -0.76 -7.40 32.78
C GLN A 368 -0.26 -7.96 34.12
N ALA A 369 0.85 -8.71 34.11
CA ALA A 369 1.51 -9.20 35.31
C ALA A 369 1.99 -8.06 36.22
N LYS A 370 2.55 -7.01 35.63
CA LYS A 370 2.93 -5.78 36.35
C LYS A 370 1.72 -5.08 36.95
N GLU A 371 0.61 -4.93 36.22
CA GLU A 371 -0.62 -4.32 36.75
C GLU A 371 -1.16 -5.08 37.97
N PHE A 372 -1.17 -6.41 37.91
CA PHE A 372 -1.48 -7.23 39.08
C PHE A 372 -0.51 -6.96 40.23
N PHE A 373 0.80 -6.96 39.96
CA PHE A 373 1.82 -6.66 40.97
C PHE A 373 1.60 -5.29 41.61
N GLU A 374 1.36 -4.24 40.82
CA GLU A 374 1.13 -2.87 41.30
C GLU A 374 -0.15 -2.78 42.14
N THR A 375 -1.19 -3.54 41.78
CA THR A 375 -2.43 -3.61 42.55
C THR A 375 -2.17 -4.13 43.96
N VAL A 376 -1.39 -5.21 44.09
CA VAL A 376 -1.01 -5.75 45.41
C VAL A 376 0.01 -4.85 46.10
N TRP A 377 0.99 -4.31 45.37
CA TRP A 377 2.02 -3.43 45.92
C TRP A 377 1.42 -2.22 46.60
N ASN A 378 0.40 -1.60 45.98
CA ASN A 378 -0.25 -0.38 46.45
C ASN A 378 -1.51 -0.63 47.30
N SER A 379 -1.88 -1.89 47.57
CA SER A 379 -3.07 -2.16 48.39
C SER A 379 -2.85 -1.78 49.85
N GLU A 380 -3.91 -1.31 50.52
CA GLU A 380 -3.87 -0.98 51.96
C GLU A 380 -3.42 -2.17 52.83
N ASP A 381 -3.75 -3.40 52.43
CA ASP A 381 -3.38 -4.64 53.12
C ASP A 381 -1.88 -5.01 53.01
N THR A 382 -1.08 -4.20 52.31
CA THR A 382 0.35 -4.44 52.07
C THR A 382 1.18 -3.47 52.90
N ILE A 383 2.00 -4.01 53.81
CA ILE A 383 2.89 -3.23 54.68
C ILE A 383 4.35 -3.29 54.20
N GLU A 384 5.16 -2.32 54.58
CA GLU A 384 6.59 -2.31 54.26
C GLU A 384 7.39 -3.21 55.22
N LEU A 385 8.38 -3.94 54.69
CA LEU A 385 9.36 -4.62 55.52
C LEU A 385 10.37 -3.59 56.07
N ASN A 386 10.48 -3.49 57.39
CA ASN A 386 11.42 -2.63 58.11
C ASN A 386 11.90 -3.34 59.40
N GLU A 387 12.72 -2.67 60.21
CA GLU A 387 13.26 -3.25 61.45
C GLU A 387 12.18 -3.70 62.44
N ASN A 388 11.03 -3.01 62.49
CA ASN A 388 9.91 -3.38 63.37
C ASN A 388 9.09 -4.52 62.77
N THR A 389 8.72 -4.42 61.49
CA THR A 389 7.89 -5.42 60.79
C THR A 389 8.67 -6.68 60.40
N LEU A 390 9.97 -6.74 60.68
CA LEU A 390 10.74 -7.99 60.67
C LEU A 390 10.27 -8.95 61.79
N GLU A 391 9.81 -8.40 62.93
CA GLU A 391 9.20 -9.22 63.98
C GLU A 391 7.81 -9.70 63.52
N PRO A 392 7.57 -11.03 63.42
CA PRO A 392 6.31 -11.54 62.89
C PRO A 392 5.08 -11.03 63.65
N LYS A 393 5.13 -10.96 64.99
CA LYS A 393 4.03 -10.43 65.83
C LYS A 393 3.64 -9.01 65.45
N VAL A 394 4.63 -8.15 65.19
CA VAL A 394 4.40 -6.75 64.85
C VAL A 394 3.80 -6.65 63.45
N ALA A 395 4.37 -7.36 62.47
CA ALA A 395 3.82 -7.41 61.12
C ALA A 395 2.36 -7.91 61.09
N TRP A 396 2.06 -8.98 61.83
CA TRP A 396 0.70 -9.50 61.93
C TRP A 396 -0.24 -8.54 62.65
N ALA A 397 0.20 -7.87 63.72
CA ALA A 397 -0.61 -6.88 64.42
C ALA A 397 -1.01 -5.72 63.49
N GLU A 398 -0.07 -5.20 62.69
CA GLU A 398 -0.35 -4.15 61.71
C GLU A 398 -1.32 -4.61 60.62
N ILE A 399 -1.11 -5.79 60.04
CA ILE A 399 -2.00 -6.36 59.01
C ILE A 399 -3.41 -6.58 59.58
N MET A 400 -3.54 -7.09 60.80
CA MET A 400 -4.85 -7.34 61.43
C MET A 400 -5.57 -6.03 61.80
N ASP A 401 -4.84 -5.01 62.22
CA ASP A 401 -5.38 -3.68 62.47
C ASP A 401 -5.91 -3.04 61.17
N ILE A 402 -5.18 -3.18 60.06
CA ILE A 402 -5.66 -2.76 58.73
C ILE A 402 -6.95 -3.48 58.35
N LYS A 403 -6.99 -4.81 58.48
CA LYS A 403 -8.17 -5.62 58.15
C LYS A 403 -9.38 -5.26 59.01
N SER A 404 -9.18 -5.10 60.32
CA SER A 404 -10.24 -4.72 61.25
C SER A 404 -10.83 -3.35 60.91
N ARG A 405 -10.00 -2.38 60.50
CA ARG A 405 -10.46 -1.08 60.01
C ARG A 405 -11.27 -1.17 58.72
N ARG A 406 -10.96 -2.13 57.85
CA ARG A 406 -11.69 -2.34 56.60
C ARG A 406 -13.06 -2.96 56.86
N GLU A 407 -13.10 -4.01 57.69
CA GLU A 407 -14.35 -4.66 58.11
C GLU A 407 -15.30 -3.69 58.84
N ALA A 408 -14.78 -2.66 59.51
CA ALA A 408 -15.59 -1.63 60.15
C ALA A 408 -16.11 -0.53 59.18
N LYS A 409 -15.57 -0.45 57.96
CA LYS A 409 -15.98 0.52 56.91
C LYS A 409 -16.97 -0.08 55.90
N GLU A 410 -16.96 -1.40 55.74
CA GLU A 410 -17.94 -2.19 54.97
C GLU A 410 -19.21 -2.42 55.80
#